data_AF-A0A5B1BPQ3-F1
#
_entry.id   AF-A0A5B1BPQ3-F1
#
_cell.length_a   1.000
_cell.length_b   1.000
_cell.length_c   1.000
_cell.angle_alpha   90.00
_cell.angle_beta   90.00
_cell.angle_gamma   90.00
#
_symmetry.space_group_name_H-M   'P 1'
#
loop_
_entity.id
_entity.type
_entity.pdbx_description
1 polymer ?
#
loop_
_entity_poly.entity_id
_entity_poly.type
_entity_poly.pdbx_seq_one_letter_code
_entity_poly.pdbx_strand_id
1 'polypeptide(L)'
;MTAADYVAGLHRRRAHAYRVPRCDCGCPDPWTCRCDNHDEVTEQYVDGYRDAAQHILDAGLTPAPNVRAMRVMWRRGGSEQRLAQRISEPWEVAV
;
A
#
# COMPACT_ATOMS: atom_id res chain seq x y z
N MET A 1 15.35 -28.23 -23.75
CA MET A 1 13.97 -27.87 -23.34
C MET A 1 13.18 -27.55 -24.59
N THR A 2 12.14 -28.32 -24.90
CA THR A 2 11.34 -28.11 -26.11
C THR A 2 10.29 -27.01 -25.90
N ALA A 3 9.69 -26.50 -26.98
CA ALA A 3 8.56 -25.56 -26.88
C ALA A 3 7.37 -26.16 -26.11
N ALA A 4 7.11 -27.46 -26.29
CA ALA A 4 6.08 -28.19 -25.55
C ALA A 4 6.38 -28.22 -24.04
N ASP A 5 7.63 -28.47 -23.65
CA ASP A 5 8.04 -28.45 -22.24
C ASP A 5 7.88 -27.07 -21.60
N TYR A 6 8.21 -26.01 -22.35
CA TYR A 6 8.05 -24.63 -21.91
C TYR A 6 6.57 -24.25 -21.68
N VAL A 7 5.70 -24.60 -22.64
CA VAL A 7 4.25 -24.38 -22.54
C VAL A 7 3.66 -25.17 -21.37
N ALA A 8 4.02 -26.45 -21.22
CA ALA A 8 3.60 -27.27 -20.09
C ALA A 8 4.06 -26.68 -18.74
N GLY A 9 5.28 -26.13 -18.69
CA GLY A 9 5.81 -25.43 -17.52
C GLY A 9 5.03 -24.15 -17.18
N LEU A 10 4.59 -23.37 -18.18
CA LEU A 10 3.71 -22.22 -17.97
C LEU A 10 2.34 -22.64 -17.42
N HIS A 11 1.73 -23.68 -17.97
CA HIS A 11 0.44 -24.19 -17.48
C HIS A 11 0.53 -24.67 -16.02
N ARG A 12 1.60 -25.38 -15.66
CA ARG A 12 1.82 -25.79 -14.27
C ARG A 12 1.94 -24.60 -13.33
N ARG A 13 2.76 -23.60 -13.67
CA ARG A 13 2.91 -22.37 -12.86
C ARG A 13 1.59 -21.64 -12.69
N ARG A 14 0.80 -21.51 -13.77
CA ARG A 14 -0.54 -20.92 -13.73
C ARG A 14 -1.49 -21.71 -12.84
N ALA A 15 -1.48 -23.04 -12.92
CA ALA A 15 -2.30 -23.90 -12.06
C ALA A 15 -1.92 -23.78 -10.57
N HIS A 16 -0.62 -23.64 -10.26
CA HIS A 16 -0.15 -23.44 -8.90
C HIS A 16 -0.59 -22.09 -8.30
N ALA A 17 -0.66 -21.02 -9.11
CA ALA A 17 -1.15 -19.72 -8.67
C ALA A 17 -2.63 -19.75 -8.22
N TYR A 18 -3.42 -20.74 -8.65
CA TYR A 18 -4.81 -20.93 -8.20
C TYR A 18 -4.96 -21.77 -6.92
N ARG A 19 -3.86 -22.29 -6.35
CA ARG A 19 -3.89 -23.08 -5.11
C ARG A 19 -3.77 -22.25 -3.84
N VAL A 20 -3.52 -20.95 -3.97
CA VAL A 20 -3.49 -20.03 -2.83
C VAL A 20 -4.91 -19.89 -2.30
N PRO A 21 -5.12 -19.89 -0.96
CA PRO A 21 -6.43 -19.61 -0.40
C PRO A 21 -6.98 -18.31 -0.97
N ARG A 22 -8.26 -18.31 -1.34
CA ARG A 22 -8.94 -17.09 -1.78
C ARG A 22 -9.06 -16.13 -0.60
N CYS A 23 -9.11 -14.85 -0.92
CA CYS A 23 -9.49 -13.81 0.04
C CYS A 23 -10.89 -14.09 0.58
N ASP A 24 -11.25 -13.52 1.73
CA ASP A 24 -12.59 -13.67 2.32
C ASP A 24 -13.71 -13.17 1.39
N CYS A 25 -13.41 -12.20 0.52
CA CYS A 25 -14.30 -11.73 -0.53
C CYS A 25 -14.45 -12.70 -1.73
N GLY A 26 -13.75 -13.83 -1.74
CA GLY A 26 -13.76 -14.83 -2.80
C GLY A 26 -12.79 -14.54 -3.97
N CYS A 27 -12.10 -13.39 -3.97
CA CYS A 27 -11.11 -13.08 -4.99
C CYS A 27 -9.86 -13.97 -4.87
N PRO A 28 -9.30 -14.46 -5.99
CA PRO A 28 -8.11 -15.32 -5.98
C PRO A 28 -6.82 -14.57 -5.64
N ASP A 29 -6.79 -13.26 -5.89
CA ASP A 29 -5.62 -12.42 -5.68
C ASP A 29 -6.06 -11.11 -5.01
N PRO A 30 -5.52 -10.77 -3.82
CA PRO A 30 -5.81 -9.52 -3.13
C PRO A 30 -5.44 -8.28 -3.97
N TRP A 31 -4.39 -8.37 -4.80
CA TRP A 31 -3.86 -7.21 -5.54
C TRP A 31 -4.76 -6.78 -6.71
N THR A 32 -5.48 -7.74 -7.31
CA THR A 32 -6.45 -7.48 -8.38
C THR A 32 -7.89 -7.45 -7.88
N CYS A 33 -8.11 -7.72 -6.59
CA CYS A 33 -9.39 -7.64 -5.93
C CYS A 33 -9.90 -6.19 -5.87
N ARG A 34 -11.15 -5.98 -6.29
CA ARG A 34 -11.87 -4.69 -6.17
C ARG A 34 -13.04 -4.74 -5.18
N CYS A 35 -13.16 -5.84 -4.45
CA CYS A 35 -14.22 -6.01 -3.45
C CYS A 35 -13.96 -5.17 -2.20
N ASP A 36 -12.70 -4.85 -1.94
CA ASP A 36 -12.33 -3.92 -0.88
C ASP A 36 -12.26 -2.50 -1.45
N ASN A 37 -12.77 -1.52 -0.71
CA ASN A 37 -12.75 -0.12 -1.12
C ASN A 37 -11.37 0.46 -0.79
N HIS A 38 -10.36 0.12 -1.59
CA HIS A 38 -8.96 0.53 -1.36
C HIS A 38 -8.74 2.06 -1.25
N ASP A 39 -9.72 2.85 -1.69
CA ASP A 39 -9.69 4.31 -1.60
C ASP A 39 -10.22 4.87 -0.27
N GLU A 40 -10.73 4.01 0.62
CA GLU A 40 -11.23 4.39 1.93
C GLU A 40 -10.07 4.68 2.90
N VAL A 41 -10.14 5.86 3.53
CA VAL A 41 -9.12 6.31 4.49
C VAL A 41 -9.58 5.91 5.88
N THR A 42 -9.28 4.67 6.27
CA THR A 42 -9.56 4.16 7.60
C THR A 42 -8.50 4.61 8.62
N GLU A 43 -8.81 4.54 9.91
CA GLU A 43 -7.83 4.85 10.97
C GLU A 43 -6.58 3.96 10.86
N GLN A 44 -6.77 2.66 10.56
CA GLN A 44 -5.67 1.71 10.36
C GLN A 44 -4.81 2.07 9.14
N TYR A 45 -5.42 2.55 8.06
CA TYR A 45 -4.70 3.02 6.89
C TYR A 45 -3.82 4.22 7.22
N VAL A 46 -4.34 5.18 7.99
CA VAL A 46 -3.60 6.37 8.42
C VAL A 46 -2.44 5.99 9.33
N ASP A 47 -2.66 5.08 10.28
CA ASP A 47 -1.62 4.61 11.20
C ASP A 47 -0.50 3.87 10.43
N GLY A 48 -0.86 3.01 9.49
CA GLY A 48 0.12 2.33 8.63
C GLY A 48 0.94 3.31 7.77
N TYR A 49 0.29 4.33 7.21
CA TYR A 49 0.99 5.38 6.47
C TYR A 49 1.94 6.19 7.38
N ARG A 50 1.49 6.57 8.59
CA ARG A 50 2.31 7.29 9.58
C ARG A 50 3.57 6.50 9.91
N ASP A 51 3.43 5.22 10.22
CA ASP A 51 4.54 4.36 10.63
C ASP A 51 5.53 4.14 9.48
N ALA A 52 5.02 3.92 8.26
CA ALA A 52 5.85 3.81 7.06
C ALA A 52 6.60 5.13 6.76
N ALA A 53 5.92 6.28 6.84
CA ALA A 53 6.54 7.57 6.59
C ALA A 53 7.64 7.89 7.62
N GLN A 54 7.41 7.56 8.89
CA GLN A 54 8.42 7.71 9.93
C GLN A 54 9.63 6.81 9.66
N HIS A 55 9.42 5.55 9.29
CA HIS A 55 10.51 4.63 8.93
C HIS A 55 11.35 5.13 7.75
N ILE A 56 10.71 5.66 6.71
CA ILE A 56 11.39 6.22 5.52
C ILE A 56 12.23 7.44 5.93
N LEU A 57 11.70 8.32 6.77
CA LEU A 57 12.44 9.47 7.29
C LEU A 57 13.63 9.05 8.17
N ASP A 58 13.46 8.03 9.01
CA ASP A 58 14.53 7.49 9.86
C ASP A 58 15.65 6.85 9.02
N ALA A 59 15.31 6.33 7.83
CA ALA A 59 16.27 5.88 6.83
C ALA A 59 16.95 7.02 6.04
N GLY A 60 16.64 8.29 6.34
CA GLY A 60 17.18 9.46 5.65
C GLY A 60 16.58 9.69 4.25
N LEU A 61 15.44 9.08 3.96
CA LEU A 61 14.73 9.20 2.68
C LEU A 61 13.50 10.10 2.81
N THR A 62 13.00 10.60 1.67
CA THR A 62 11.79 11.43 1.63
C THR A 62 10.56 10.56 1.33
N PRO A 63 9.59 10.42 2.25
CA PRO A 63 8.34 9.70 1.99
C PRO A 63 7.48 10.45 0.97
N ALA A 64 6.77 9.70 0.12
CA ALA A 64 5.83 10.26 -0.84
C ALA A 64 4.56 10.77 -0.13
N PRO A 65 3.97 11.90 -0.57
CA PRO A 65 2.87 12.53 0.13
C PRO A 65 1.54 11.80 -0.15
N ASN A 66 0.85 11.41 0.91
CA ASN A 66 -0.54 10.98 0.86
C ASN A 66 -1.45 12.03 1.50
N VAL A 67 -1.93 12.97 0.70
CA VAL A 67 -2.72 14.13 1.18
C VAL A 67 -3.93 13.73 2.01
N ARG A 68 -4.60 12.63 1.64
CA ARG A 68 -5.78 12.14 2.38
C ARG A 68 -5.42 11.70 3.80
N ALA A 69 -4.37 10.89 3.95
CA ALA A 69 -3.89 10.46 5.26
C ALA A 69 -3.27 11.62 6.06
N MET A 70 -2.48 12.48 5.39
CA MET A 70 -1.85 13.64 6.02
C MET A 70 -2.87 14.64 6.59
N ARG A 71 -4.01 14.83 5.93
CA ARG A 71 -5.13 15.64 6.47
C ARG A 71 -5.73 15.06 7.74
N VAL A 72 -5.83 13.74 7.84
CA VAL A 72 -6.28 13.08 9.08
C VAL A 72 -5.25 13.29 10.18
N MET A 73 -3.98 13.03 9.90
CA MET A 73 -2.85 13.28 10.82
C MET A 73 -2.80 14.73 11.31
N TRP A 74 -3.04 15.69 10.41
CA TRP A 74 -3.10 17.11 10.75
C TRP A 74 -4.20 17.42 11.75
N ARG A 75 -5.41 16.90 11.52
CA ARG A 75 -6.55 17.07 12.43
C ARG A 75 -6.33 16.41 13.79
N ARG A 76 -5.61 15.29 13.84
CA ARG A 76 -5.22 14.60 15.10
C ARG A 76 -4.23 15.41 15.93
N GLY A 77 -3.45 16.32 15.31
CA GLY A 77 -2.55 17.23 16.02
C GLY A 77 -1.25 16.57 16.49
N GLY A 78 -0.51 17.27 17.36
CA GLY A 78 0.62 16.70 18.07
C GLY A 78 1.78 16.25 17.17
N SER A 79 2.31 15.04 17.43
CA SER A 79 3.40 14.45 16.63
C SER A 79 2.98 14.15 15.20
N GLU A 80 1.73 13.74 14.99
CA GLU A 80 1.23 13.39 13.66
C GLU A 80 1.09 14.63 12.77
N GLN A 81 0.64 15.75 13.33
CA GLN A 81 0.62 17.03 12.61
C GLN A 81 2.02 17.49 12.20
N ARG A 82 3.01 17.40 13.10
CA ARG A 82 4.41 17.73 12.79
C ARG A 82 4.99 16.81 11.72
N LEU A 83 4.66 15.53 11.77
CA LEU A 83 5.06 14.57 10.75
C LEU A 83 4.44 14.91 9.40
N ALA A 84 3.13 15.19 9.35
CA ALA A 84 2.45 15.60 8.12
C ALA A 84 3.08 16.87 7.52
N GLN A 85 3.44 17.85 8.35
CA GLN A 85 4.13 19.05 7.91
C GLN A 85 5.51 18.75 7.32
N ARG A 86 6.33 17.93 8.00
CA ARG A 86 7.65 17.50 7.49
C ARG A 86 7.57 16.77 6.16
N ILE A 87 6.51 16.00 5.92
CA ILE A 87 6.28 15.33 4.64
C ILE A 87 5.84 16.34 3.58
N SER A 88 5.03 17.34 3.94
CA SER A 88 4.47 18.29 2.97
C SER A 88 5.50 19.23 2.34
N GLU A 89 6.49 19.66 3.13
CA GLU A 89 7.42 20.74 2.78
C GLU A 89 8.32 20.40 1.57
N PRO A 90 8.96 19.21 1.49
CA PRO A 90 9.77 18.84 0.31
C PRO A 90 8.97 18.66 -0.98
N TRP A 91 7.66 18.44 -0.87
CA TRP A 91 6.78 18.19 -2.01
C TRP A 91 5.95 19.41 -2.42
N GLU A 92 6.03 20.51 -1.65
CA GLU A 92 5.23 21.72 -1.86
C GLU A 92 3.71 21.46 -1.91
N VAL A 93 3.24 20.46 -1.14
CA VAL A 93 1.82 20.06 -1.12
C VAL A 93 1.13 20.62 0.11
N ALA A 94 -0.07 21.20 -0.06
CA ALA A 94 -0.89 21.63 1.07
C ALA A 94 -1.53 20.44 1.79
N VAL A 95 -1.27 20.37 3.11
CA VAL A 95 -1.92 19.42 4.03
C VAL A 95 -3.16 20.06 4.63
#